data_AF-A0A9D8Z592-F1
#
_entry.id   AF-A0A9D8Z592-F1
#
_cell.length_a   1.000
_cell.length_b   1.000
_cell.length_c   1.000
_cell.angle_alpha   90.00
_cell.angle_beta   90.00
_cell.angle_gamma   90.00
#
_symmetry.space_group_name_H-M   'P 1'
#
loop_
_entity.id
_entity.type
_entity.pdbx_description
1 polymer ?
#
loop_
_entity_poly.entity_id
_entity_poly.type
_entity_poly.pdbx_seq_one_letter_code
_entity_poly.pdbx_strand_id
1 'polypeptide(L)'
;MQKLWQSGSSSAPLFDALGSENLPSLGLQPRLPSDMPLEAQETPAFIRNPVYGTRCSTVVTVNKHGHGRIIERRFDASGEKTGETALEFSWPG
;
A
#
# COMPACT_ATOMS: atom_id res chain seq x y z
N MET A 1 2.65 15.30 29.58
CA MET A 1 1.86 14.50 28.60
C MET A 1 1.82 15.27 27.29
N GLN A 2 1.80 14.56 26.16
CA GLN A 2 1.94 15.01 24.76
C GLN A 2 3.37 15.36 24.33
N LYS A 3 4.12 14.32 23.95
CA LYS A 3 5.30 14.48 23.10
C LYS A 3 4.83 14.31 21.66
N LEU A 4 4.74 15.46 20.99
CA LEU A 4 4.47 15.67 19.58
C LEU A 4 5.54 14.91 18.77
N TRP A 5 5.23 13.73 18.26
CA TRP A 5 6.09 13.03 17.29
C TRP A 5 5.45 13.12 15.91
N GLN A 6 5.60 14.29 15.26
CA GLN A 6 5.46 14.37 13.82
C GLN A 6 6.80 13.96 13.20
N SER A 7 7.00 12.66 13.02
CA SER A 7 7.92 12.14 12.01
C SER A 7 7.10 12.07 10.72
N GLY A 8 7.03 13.13 9.92
CA GLY A 8 8.11 13.58 9.06
C GLY A 8 7.78 13.35 7.56
N SER A 9 6.79 12.51 7.26
CA SER A 9 6.15 12.44 5.94
C SER A 9 4.67 12.07 6.10
N SER A 10 3.77 12.78 5.42
CA SER A 10 2.38 12.37 5.31
C SER A 10 2.31 10.98 4.66
N SER A 11 1.57 10.02 5.24
CA SER A 11 1.32 8.72 4.60
C SER A 11 0.33 8.82 3.43
N ALA A 12 -0.30 9.99 3.24
CA ALA A 12 -1.32 10.19 2.21
C ALA A 12 -0.82 9.82 0.80
N PRO A 13 0.35 10.27 0.32
CA PRO A 13 0.80 9.93 -1.04
C PRO A 13 1.04 8.44 -1.25
N LEU A 14 1.44 7.71 -0.20
CA LEU A 14 1.60 6.25 -0.27
C LEU A 14 0.25 5.57 -0.38
N PHE A 15 -0.75 6.04 0.35
CA PHE A 15 -2.11 5.54 0.20
C PHE A 15 -2.77 5.94 -1.12
N ASP A 16 -2.45 7.12 -1.67
CA ASP A 16 -2.94 7.54 -2.98
C ASP A 16 -2.39 6.61 -4.07
N ALA A 17 -1.09 6.26 -3.98
CA ALA A 17 -0.48 5.28 -4.87
C ALA A 17 -1.10 3.87 -4.71
N LEU A 18 -1.32 3.40 -3.48
CA LEU A 18 -1.94 2.11 -3.21
C LEU A 18 -3.43 2.05 -3.59
N GLY A 19 -4.11 3.20 -3.61
CA GLY A 19 -5.49 3.35 -4.06
C GLY A 19 -5.65 3.56 -5.57
N SER A 20 -4.55 3.55 -6.33
CA SER A 20 -4.59 3.76 -7.78
C SER A 20 -5.12 2.52 -8.50
N GLU A 21 -6.18 2.71 -9.29
CA GLU A 21 -6.73 1.74 -10.24
C GLU A 21 -6.04 1.81 -11.62
N ASN A 22 -5.09 2.73 -11.79
CA ASN A 22 -4.33 2.86 -13.04
C ASN A 22 -3.20 1.84 -13.11
N LEU A 23 -2.96 1.33 -14.31
CA LEU A 23 -1.77 0.54 -14.60
C LEU A 23 -0.52 1.42 -14.45
N PRO A 24 0.58 0.88 -13.89
CA PRO A 24 1.84 1.58 -13.87
C PRO A 24 2.27 1.90 -15.31
N SER A 25 2.70 3.13 -15.57
CA SER A 25 3.24 3.51 -16.89
C SER A 25 4.59 2.86 -17.21
N LEU A 26 5.22 2.19 -16.24
CA LEU A 26 6.51 1.51 -16.37
C LEU A 26 6.31 0.00 -16.51
N GLY A 27 5.86 -0.42 -17.69
CA GLY A 27 6.03 -1.79 -18.12
C GLY A 27 7.48 -2.02 -18.54
N LEU A 28 8.26 -2.77 -17.75
CA LEU A 28 9.46 -3.38 -18.32
C LEU A 28 8.99 -4.40 -19.37
N GLN A 29 9.20 -4.09 -20.64
CA GLN A 29 8.96 -5.07 -21.69
C GLN A 29 9.81 -6.32 -21.40
N PRO A 30 9.23 -7.53 -21.47
CA PRO A 30 10.00 -8.76 -21.32
C PRO A 30 11.14 -8.75 -22.34
N ARG A 31 12.39 -8.85 -21.86
CA ARG A 31 13.57 -8.79 -22.74
C ARG A 31 13.78 -10.06 -23.58
N LEU A 32 13.05 -11.14 -23.30
CA LEU A 32 13.13 -12.42 -24.01
C LEU A 32 11.73 -13.04 -24.15
N PRO A 33 11.40 -13.70 -25.29
CA PRO A 33 10.21 -14.53 -25.37
C PRO A 33 10.44 -15.79 -24.53
N SER A 34 9.74 -15.93 -23.40
CA SER A 34 9.59 -17.22 -22.73
C SER A 34 8.22 -17.81 -23.11
N ASP A 35 8.17 -19.09 -23.49
CA ASP A 35 6.94 -19.82 -23.87
C ASP A 35 5.96 -20.11 -22.69
N MET A 36 5.97 -19.25 -21.69
CA MET A 36 4.91 -19.08 -20.69
C MET A 36 4.82 -17.58 -20.38
N PRO A 37 3.64 -16.98 -20.29
CA PRO A 37 3.50 -15.66 -19.67
C PRO A 37 3.88 -15.82 -18.19
N LEU A 38 5.16 -15.60 -17.86
CA LEU A 38 5.68 -15.75 -16.48
C LEU A 38 5.35 -14.52 -15.63
N GLU A 39 5.08 -13.39 -16.25
CA GLU A 39 4.65 -12.17 -15.57
C GLU A 39 3.13 -12.04 -15.64
N ALA A 40 2.50 -11.79 -14.48
CA ALA A 40 1.10 -11.41 -14.44
C ALA A 40 0.89 -10.18 -15.33
N GLN A 41 -0.20 -10.17 -16.09
CA GLN A 41 -0.64 -8.96 -16.78
C GLN A 41 -0.58 -7.80 -15.79
N GLU A 42 0.00 -6.68 -16.21
CA GLU A 42 0.10 -5.47 -15.40
C GLU A 42 -1.25 -5.25 -14.72
N THR A 43 -1.27 -5.35 -13.40
CA THR A 43 -2.49 -5.22 -12.60
C THR A 43 -2.32 -3.97 -11.75
N PRO A 44 -3.35 -3.11 -11.63
CA PRO A 44 -3.24 -1.92 -10.80
C PRO A 44 -3.03 -2.28 -9.34
N ALA A 45 -2.50 -1.33 -8.55
CA ALA A 45 -2.30 -1.53 -7.12
C ALA A 45 -3.63 -1.74 -6.37
N PHE A 46 -4.70 -1.10 -6.84
CA PHE A 46 -6.05 -1.25 -6.33
C PHE A 46 -6.95 -1.96 -7.33
N ILE A 47 -7.52 -3.10 -6.93
CA ILE A 47 -8.47 -3.86 -7.75
C ILE A 47 -9.88 -3.59 -7.23
N ARG A 48 -10.71 -2.92 -8.03
CA ARG A 48 -12.13 -2.74 -7.72
C ARG A 48 -12.93 -3.93 -8.25
N ASN A 49 -13.22 -4.88 -7.38
CA ASN A 49 -14.05 -6.03 -7.68
C ASN A 49 -14.85 -6.47 -6.43
N PRO A 50 -16.14 -6.81 -6.53
CA PRO A 50 -16.95 -7.18 -5.37
C PRO A 50 -16.55 -8.52 -4.73
N VAL A 51 -15.98 -9.45 -5.51
CA VAL A 51 -15.59 -10.80 -5.05
C VAL A 51 -14.10 -10.86 -4.74
N TYR A 52 -13.26 -10.29 -5.59
CA TYR A 52 -11.78 -10.39 -5.54
C TYR A 52 -11.11 -9.01 -5.59
N GLY A 53 -11.69 -8.02 -4.92
CA GLY A 53 -11.11 -6.67 -4.87
C GLY A 53 -10.13 -6.48 -3.72
N THR A 54 -9.35 -5.41 -3.77
CA THR A 54 -8.52 -4.96 -2.65
C THR A 54 -9.41 -4.68 -1.43
N ARG A 55 -9.14 -5.34 -0.30
CA ARG A 55 -9.90 -5.18 0.96
C ARG A 55 -9.18 -4.36 2.02
N CYS A 56 -7.86 -4.25 1.91
CA CYS A 56 -7.08 -3.33 2.71
C CYS A 56 -5.83 -2.86 1.98
N SER A 57 -5.29 -1.73 2.43
CA SER A 57 -3.98 -1.22 2.08
C SER A 57 -3.25 -0.88 3.37
N THR A 58 -2.00 -1.30 3.49
CA THR A 58 -1.22 -1.10 4.71
C THR A 58 0.09 -0.40 4.40
N VAL A 59 0.34 0.70 5.12
CA VAL A 59 1.59 1.46 5.07
C VAL A 59 2.33 1.23 6.38
N VAL A 60 3.59 0.80 6.28
CA VAL A 60 4.51 0.67 7.42
C VAL A 60 5.66 1.64 7.20
N THR A 61 5.87 2.54 8.16
CA THR A 61 7.01 3.46 8.16
C THR A 61 7.88 3.19 9.37
N VAL A 62 9.19 3.14 9.20
CA VAL A 62 10.16 2.95 10.30
C VAL A 62 11.25 4.00 10.13
N ASN A 63 11.58 4.70 11.21
CA ASN A 63 12.69 5.65 11.21
C ASN A 63 14.01 4.97 11.62
N LYS A 64 15.12 5.69 11.45
CA LYS A 64 16.47 5.19 11.77
C LYS A 64 16.71 4.79 13.23
N HIS A 65 15.81 5.14 14.15
CA HIS A 65 15.89 4.79 15.57
C HIS A 65 14.99 3.60 15.93
N GLY A 66 14.41 2.91 14.94
CA GLY A 66 13.54 1.75 15.17
C GLY A 66 12.10 2.10 15.57
N HIS A 67 11.74 3.39 15.68
CA HIS A 67 10.35 3.78 15.89
C HIS A 67 9.59 3.68 14.58
N GLY A 68 8.45 2.99 14.62
CA GLY A 68 7.62 2.77 13.45
C GLY A 68 6.14 3.00 13.70
N ARG A 69 5.42 3.12 12.59
CA ARG A 69 3.97 3.27 12.53
C ARG A 69 3.43 2.36 11.44
N ILE A 70 2.35 1.66 11.76
CA ILE A 70 1.56 0.84 10.83
C ILE A 70 0.22 1.53 10.69
N ILE A 71 -0.22 1.76 9.45
CA ILE A 71 -1.56 2.29 9.17
C ILE A 71 -2.21 1.34 8.16
N GLU A 72 -3.37 0.79 8.50
CA GLU A 72 -4.18 -0.01 7.59
C GLU A 72 -5.47 0.73 7.27
N ARG A 73 -5.80 0.88 5.99
CA ARG A 73 -7.11 1.32 5.49
C ARG A 73 -7.87 0.10 4.97
N ARG A 74 -9.13 -0.05 5.35
CA ARG A 74 -10.01 -1.16 4.96
C ARG A 74 -11.09 -0.66 4.01
N PHE A 75 -11.50 -1.50 3.08
CA PHE A 75 -12.46 -1.19 2.02
C PHE A 75 -13.55 -2.25 1.91
N ASP A 76 -14.76 -1.84 1.53
CA ASP A 76 -15.84 -2.78 1.23
C ASP A 76 -15.75 -3.37 -0.19
N ALA A 77 -16.77 -4.15 -0.56
CA ALA A 77 -16.87 -4.77 -1.88
C ALA A 77 -16.96 -3.76 -3.04
N SER A 78 -17.46 -2.55 -2.77
CA SER A 78 -17.52 -1.47 -3.76
C SER A 78 -16.20 -0.71 -3.89
N GLY A 79 -15.27 -0.89 -2.94
CA GLY A 79 -13.99 -0.18 -2.88
C GLY A 79 -14.03 1.05 -1.98
N GLU A 80 -15.11 1.26 -1.23
CA GLU A 80 -15.26 2.41 -0.34
C GLU A 80 -14.58 2.15 1.00
N LYS A 81 -13.92 3.19 1.54
CA LYS A 81 -13.19 3.07 2.80
C LYS A 81 -14.15 2.85 3.96
N THR A 82 -14.02 1.70 4.63
CA THR A 82 -14.85 1.32 5.80
C THR A 82 -14.15 1.57 7.14
N GLY A 83 -12.83 1.74 7.14
CA GLY A 83 -12.11 2.02 8.37
C GLY A 83 -10.63 2.27 8.21
N GLU A 84 -10.01 2.70 9.30
CA GLU A 84 -8.56 2.87 9.42
C GLU A 84 -8.11 2.44 10.82
N THR A 85 -6.99 1.72 10.89
CA THR A 85 -6.32 1.37 12.15
C THR A 85 -4.89 1.88 12.09
N ALA A 86 -4.43 2.57 13.12
CA ALA A 86 -3.05 3.01 13.24
C ALA A 86 -2.42 2.43 14.51
N LEU A 87 -1.25 1.81 14.36
CA LEU A 87 -0.47 1.23 15.45
C LEU A 87 0.91 1.87 15.47
N GLU A 88 1.41 2.19 16.66
CA GLU A 88 2.79 2.61 16.87
C GLU A 88 3.60 1.44 17.42
N PHE A 89 4.86 1.33 17.02
CA PHE A 89 5.76 0.31 17.54
C PHE A 89 7.20 0.83 17.68
N SER A 90 7.99 0.11 18.47
CA SER A 90 9.43 0.34 18.60
C SER A 90 10.12 -1.00 18.42
N TRP A 91 10.93 -1.12 17.36
CA TRP A 91 11.76 -2.29 17.13
C TRP A 91 13.07 -2.13 17.92
N PRO A 92 13.48 -3.10 18.76
CA PRO A 92 14.79 -3.07 19.39
C PRO A 92 15.86 -3.22 18.30
N GLY A 93 16.69 -2.17 18.14
CA GLY A 93 17.80 -2.15 17.19
C GLY A 93 18.93 -3.08 17.57
#